data_AF-A0A2G9NBW0-F1
#
_entry.id   AF-A0A2G9NBW0-F1
#
_cell.length_a   1.000
_cell.length_b   1.000
_cell.length_c   1.000
_cell.angle_alpha   90.00
_cell.angle_beta   90.00
_cell.angle_gamma   90.00
#
_symmetry.space_group_name_H-M   'P 1'
#
loop_
_entity.id
_entity.type
_entity.pdbx_description
1 polymer ?
#
loop_
_entity_poly.entity_id
_entity_poly.type
_entity_poly.pdbx_seq_one_letter_code
_entity_poly.pdbx_strand_id
1 'polypeptide(L)' 'MIDIITILGLLLGAILIALLGKVLHIIVQILFYALLAAFVMIFFFGISLDQVLQWGIHTVLWVF' A
#
# COMPACT_ATOMS: atom_id res chain seq x y z
N MET A 1 -35.80 20.11 -6.02
CA MET A 1 -36.01 19.10 -4.96
C MET A 1 -34.93 18.07 -5.17
N ILE A 2 -34.05 17.83 -4.20
CA ILE A 2 -33.03 16.79 -4.35
C ILE A 2 -33.71 15.46 -4.03
N ASP A 3 -33.71 14.54 -4.99
CA ASP A 3 -34.32 13.24 -4.81
C ASP A 3 -33.51 12.38 -3.83
N ILE A 4 -34.21 11.55 -3.06
CA ILE A 4 -33.63 10.64 -2.06
C ILE A 4 -32.54 9.74 -2.67
N ILE A 5 -32.67 9.37 -3.94
CA ILE A 5 -31.70 8.57 -4.68
C ILE A 5 -30.38 9.32 -4.85
N THR A 6 -30.43 10.63 -5.13
CA THR A 6 -29.24 11.46 -5.29
C THR A 6 -28.47 11.62 -3.97
N ILE A 7 -29.20 11.76 -2.85
CA ILE A 7 -28.60 11.83 -1.50
C ILE A 7 -27.92 10.51 -1.14
N LEU A 8 -28.60 9.38 -1.37
CA LEU A 8 -28.03 8.04 -1.10
C LEU A 8 -26.79 7.76 -1.96
N GLY A 9 -26.80 8.15 -3.24
CA GLY A 9 -25.65 8.01 -4.13
C GLY A 9 -24.42 8.81 -3.66
N LEU A 10 -24.62 10.06 -3.23
CA LEU A 10 -23.56 10.88 -2.65
C LEU A 10 -22.98 10.28 -1.36
N LEU A 11 -23.84 9.73 -0.51
CA LEU A 11 -23.46 9.15 0.77
C LEU A 11 -22.64 7.86 0.57
N LEU A 12 -23.06 6.99 -0.34
CA LEU A 12 -22.30 5.80 -0.72
C LEU A 12 -20.97 6.15 -1.40
N GLY A 13 -20.96 7.15 -2.29
CA GLY A 13 -19.74 7.65 -2.92
C GLY A 13 -18.73 8.17 -1.89
N ALA A 14 -19.18 8.94 -0.90
CA ALA A 14 -18.33 9.44 0.17
C ALA A 14 -17.73 8.31 1.02
N ILE A 15 -18.52 7.28 1.34
CA ILE A 15 -18.04 6.10 2.10
C ILE A 15 -16.98 5.34 1.29
N LEU A 16 -17.22 5.12 0.00
CA LEU A 16 -16.25 4.44 -0.88
C LEU A 16 -14.95 5.23 -1.00
N ILE A 17 -15.01 6.54 -1.18
CA ILE A 17 -13.82 7.41 -1.25
C ILE A 17 -13.05 7.38 0.08
N ALA A 18 -13.74 7.43 1.22
CA ALA A 18 -13.11 7.37 2.53
C ALA A 18 -12.43 6.01 2.79
N LEU A 19 -13.05 4.91 2.37
CA LEU A 19 -12.47 3.57 2.41
C LEU A 19 -11.25 3.46 1.49
N LEU A 20 -11.36 3.94 0.25
CA LEU A 20 -10.26 3.93 -0.71
C LEU A 20 -9.07 4.70 -0.17
N GLY A 21 -9.29 5.87 0.43
CA GLY A 21 -8.24 6.70 1.02
C GLY A 21 -7.48 5.98 2.15
N LYS A 22 -8.20 5.26 3.03
CA LYS A 22 -7.56 4.45 4.09
C LYS A 22 -6.73 3.31 3.52
N VAL A 23 -7.26 2.61 2.51
CA VAL A 23 -6.53 1.51 1.85
C VAL A 23 -5.27 2.05 1.16
N LEU A 24 -5.39 3.17 0.45
CA LEU A 24 -4.26 3.81 -0.22
C LEU A 24 -3.18 4.24 0.77
N HIS A 25 -3.57 4.82 1.90
CA HIS A 25 -2.65 5.20 2.97
C HIS A 25 -1.86 3.99 3.51
N ILE A 26 -2.53 2.87 3.75
CA ILE A 26 -1.87 1.63 4.20
C ILE A 26 -0.89 1.13 3.15
N ILE A 27 -1.30 1.09 1.87
CA ILE A 27 -0.42 0.66 0.77
C ILE A 27 0.83 1.55 0.69
N VAL A 28 0.65 2.87 0.77
CA VAL A 28 1.78 3.82 0.72
C VAL A 28 2.72 3.62 1.91
N GLN A 29 2.20 3.41 3.12
CA GLN A 29 3.05 3.10 4.29
C GLN A 29 3.85 1.81 4.09
N ILE A 30 3.20 0.74 3.62
CA ILE A 30 3.87 -0.54 3.35
C ILE A 30 4.99 -0.35 2.32
N LEU A 31 4.71 0.35 1.21
CA LEU A 31 5.70 0.64 0.19
C LEU A 31 6.88 1.45 0.76
N PHE A 32 6.60 2.47 1.56
CA PHE A 32 7.63 3.29 2.19
C PHE A 32 8.54 2.47 3.11
N TYR A 33 7.96 1.63 3.97
CA TYR A 33 8.75 0.75 4.85
C TYR A 33 9.56 -0.28 4.09
N ALA A 34 9.01 -0.86 3.02
CA ALA A 34 9.73 -1.81 2.17
C ALA A 34 10.93 -1.15 1.47
N LEU A 35 10.74 0.07 0.96
CA LEU A 35 11.80 0.86 0.33
C LEU A 35 12.89 1.23 1.34
N LEU A 36 12.49 1.66 2.55
CA LEU A 36 13.42 1.96 3.64
C LEU A 36 14.24 0.71 4.03
N ALA A 37 13.60 -0.45 4.18
CA ALA A 37 14.27 -1.70 4.48
C ALA A 37 15.26 -2.10 3.37
N ALA A 38 14.89 -1.92 2.10
CA ALA A 38 15.78 -2.15 0.96
C ALA A 38 17.01 -1.22 1.02
N PHE A 39 16.81 0.07 1.30
CA PHE A 39 17.92 1.01 1.48
C PHE A 39 18.84 0.62 2.63
N VAL A 40 18.28 0.19 3.77
CA VAL A 40 19.07 -0.26 4.91
C VAL A 40 19.90 -1.49 4.55
N MET A 41 19.31 -2.47 3.85
CA MET A 41 20.04 -3.67 3.42
C MET A 41 21.18 -3.34 2.45
N ILE A 42 20.95 -2.46 1.48
CA ILE A 42 21.98 -2.07 0.52
C ILE A 42 23.10 -1.27 1.21
N PHE A 43 22.74 -0.29 2.04
CA PHE A 43 23.71 0.66 2.59
C PHE A 43 24.50 0.11 3.77
N PHE A 44 23.86 -0.62 4.70
CA PHE A 44 24.52 -1.15 5.88
C PHE A 44 25.16 -2.52 5.66
N PHE A 45 24.55 -3.37 4.83
CA PHE A 45 25.02 -4.74 4.62
C PHE A 45 25.72 -4.95 3.27
N GLY A 46 25.75 -3.94 2.39
CA GLY A 46 26.39 -4.03 1.08
C GLY A 46 25.73 -5.03 0.14
N ILE A 47 24.48 -5.42 0.42
CA ILE A 47 23.71 -6.40 -0.34
C ILE A 47 23.34 -5.76 -1.69
N SER A 48 23.49 -6.50 -2.79
CA SER A 48 23.11 -6.00 -4.11
C SER A 48 21.58 -5.89 -4.25
N LEU A 49 21.12 -4.98 -5.11
CA LEU A 49 19.69 -4.72 -5.30
C LEU A 49 18.94 -5.99 -5.77
N ASP A 50 19.60 -6.84 -6.57
CA ASP A 50 19.05 -8.14 -7.01
C ASP A 50 18.78 -9.09 -5.84
N GLN A 51 19.67 -9.15 -4.85
CA GLN A 51 19.51 -10.00 -3.67
C GLN A 51 18.38 -9.50 -2.76
N VAL A 52 18.23 -8.18 -2.61
CA VAL A 52 17.12 -7.57 -1.87
C VAL A 52 15.78 -7.87 -2.53
N LEU A 53 15.70 -7.76 -3.86
CA LEU A 53 14.49 -8.08 -4.61
C LEU A 53 14.14 -9.57 -4.52
N GLN A 54 15.12 -10.47 -4.66
CA GLN A 54 14.88 -11.91 -4.47
C GLN A 54 14.39 -12.22 -3.06
N TRP A 55 15.01 -11.63 -2.03
CA TRP A 55 14.56 -11.79 -0.65
C TRP A 55 13.13 -11.28 -0.45
N GLY A 56 12.80 -10.11 -1.03
CA GLY A 56 11.45 -9.55 -0.99
C GLY A 56 10.41 -10.46 -1.65
N ILE A 57 10.70 -10.98 -2.86
CA ILE A 57 9.83 -11.90 -3.59
C ILE A 57 9.63 -13.19 -2.78
N HIS A 58 10.70 -13.78 -2.24
CA HIS A 58 10.59 -14.98 -1.41
C HIS A 58 9.78 -14.73 -0.13
N THR A 59 9.94 -13.57 0.52
CA THR A 59 9.18 -13.21 1.71
C THR A 59 7.69 -13.04 1.39
N VAL A 60 7.37 -12.40 0.27
CA VAL A 60 5.97 -12.25 -0.19
C VAL A 60 5.36 -13.61 -0.52
N LEU A 61 6.07 -14.46 -1.27
CA LEU A 61 5.62 -15.81 -1.62
C LEU A 61 5.47 -16.74 -0.41
N TRP A 62 6.15 -16.46 0.71
CA TRP A 62 6.03 -17.27 1.93
C TRP A 62 4.83 -16.86 2.80
N VAL A 63 4.30 -15.64 2.60
CA VAL A 63 3.10 -15.15 3.29
C VAL A 63 1.80 -15.61 2.61
N PHE A 64 1.87 -16.05 1.34
CA PHE A 64 0.77 -16.64 0.57
C PHE A 64 0.83 -18.16 0.54
#